data_AF-A0A8C1LVP9-F1
#
_entry.id   AF-A0A8C1LVP9-F1
#
_cell.length_a   1.000
_cell.length_b   1.000
_cell.length_c   1.000
_cell.angle_alpha   90.00
_cell.angle_beta   90.00
_cell.angle_gamma   90.00
#
_symmetry.space_group_name_H-M   'P 1'
#
loop_
_entity.id
_entity.type
_entity.pdbx_description
1 polymer ?
#
loop_
_entity_poly.entity_id
_entity_poly.type
_entity_poly.pdbx_seq_one_letter_code
_entity_poly.pdbx_strand_id
1 'polypeptide(L)'
;MSWIPFKIGQPRKQIVSKTVERDFEREYEKLQKLEEQTKKLHKDMKKSTEADLAMSKAGVKISGDLLSNPLCEQDLAFLESMTALDTAMKRMDAFNQEKVNQVQKTVIDPLKKYSSVFPSLNMAVKRREQALQDYKRLQSKVEKYEEKEKTGPIMVKLHQAREELKPVREDFEAKNKQLLDEMPKFYNSRIDYFQPSFEALIRAQVSLKCNQLRRKITRTKIQHVDYVGHIMDFLGTYFILFNTTQKIPSSVTSVLTSYKSR
;
A
#
# COMPACT_ATOMS: atom_id res chain seq x y z
N MET A 1 60.09 42.50 7.02
CA MET A 1 59.07 41.51 7.42
C MET A 1 58.08 41.37 6.27
N SER A 2 58.04 40.22 5.60
CA SER A 2 57.16 39.96 4.46
C SER A 2 55.77 39.59 4.98
N TRP A 3 54.77 40.45 4.74
CA TRP A 3 53.36 40.15 4.99
C TRP A 3 52.90 39.08 4.00
N ILE A 4 52.63 37.86 4.50
CA ILE A 4 51.99 36.79 3.70
C ILE A 4 50.48 36.97 3.83
N PRO A 5 49.74 37.29 2.76
CA PRO A 5 48.29 37.40 2.84
C PRO A 5 47.68 36.02 3.11
N PHE A 6 46.84 35.91 4.14
CA PHE A 6 45.98 34.75 4.31
C PHE A 6 45.09 34.61 3.07
N LYS A 7 45.31 33.56 2.27
CA LYS A 7 44.36 33.18 1.23
C LYS A 7 43.10 32.69 1.94
N ILE A 8 42.08 33.54 2.01
CA ILE A 8 40.71 33.15 2.34
C ILE A 8 40.35 32.05 1.35
N GLY A 9 40.30 30.80 1.83
CA GLY A 9 40.04 29.63 1.01
C GLY A 9 38.73 29.84 0.25
N GLN A 10 38.75 29.63 -1.07
CA GLN A 10 37.53 29.66 -1.87
C GLN A 10 36.52 28.67 -1.25
N PRO A 11 35.23 29.02 -1.15
CA PRO A 11 34.22 28.10 -0.66
C PRO A 11 34.28 26.81 -1.48
N ARG A 12 34.42 25.66 -0.80
CA ARG A 12 34.50 24.34 -1.46
C ARG A 12 33.34 24.20 -2.44
N LYS A 13 33.65 23.79 -3.68
CA LYS A 13 32.62 23.55 -4.69
C LYS A 13 31.69 22.44 -4.20
N GLN A 14 30.42 22.76 -4.04
CA GLN A 14 29.41 21.78 -3.67
C GLN A 14 29.20 20.80 -4.83
N ILE A 15 29.45 19.52 -4.59
CA ILE A 15 29.28 18.42 -5.55
C ILE A 15 27.83 18.36 -6.07
N VAL A 16 26.86 18.56 -5.18
CA VAL A 16 25.42 18.68 -5.51
C VAL A 16 24.91 19.95 -4.86
N SER A 17 24.07 20.70 -5.58
CA SER A 17 23.46 21.91 -5.02
C SER A 17 22.51 21.55 -3.86
N LYS A 18 22.43 22.41 -2.84
CA LYS A 18 21.49 22.22 -1.71
C LYS A 18 20.05 22.03 -2.19
N THR A 19 19.65 22.70 -3.26
CA THR A 19 18.32 22.61 -3.84
C THR A 19 18.04 21.20 -4.36
N VAL A 20 18.97 20.63 -5.14
CA VAL A 20 18.82 19.28 -5.70
C VAL A 20 18.77 18.22 -4.59
N GLU A 21 19.61 18.34 -3.57
CA GLU A 21 19.57 17.39 -2.45
C GLU A 21 18.26 17.47 -1.67
N ARG A 22 17.74 18.69 -1.45
CA ARG A 22 16.45 18.89 -0.80
C ARG A 22 15.28 18.34 -1.62
N ASP A 23 15.32 18.51 -2.94
CA ASP A 23 14.29 17.95 -3.82
C ASP A 23 14.35 16.43 -3.83
N PHE A 24 15.54 15.83 -3.88
CA PHE A 24 15.73 14.38 -3.77
C PHE A 24 15.13 13.84 -2.46
N GLU A 25 15.49 14.43 -1.32
CA GLU A 25 15.00 14.03 0.00
C GLU A 25 13.47 14.12 0.07
N ARG A 26 12.89 15.23 -0.43
CA ARG A 26 11.44 15.43 -0.45
C ARG A 26 10.72 14.34 -1.26
N GLU A 27 11.23 13.98 -2.43
CA GLU A 27 10.59 12.94 -3.26
C GLU A 27 10.77 11.55 -2.64
N TYR A 28 11.92 11.27 -2.02
CA TYR A 28 12.15 10.01 -1.33
C TYR A 28 11.27 9.86 -0.08
N GLU A 29 11.12 10.91 0.74
CA GLU A 29 10.22 10.91 1.90
C GLU A 29 8.76 10.60 1.51
N LYS A 30 8.29 11.13 0.37
CA LYS A 30 6.94 10.81 -0.13
C LYS A 30 6.80 9.32 -0.43
N LEU A 31 7.82 8.70 -1.00
CA LEU A 31 7.84 7.28 -1.33
C LEU A 31 7.95 6.40 -0.08
N GLN A 32 8.72 6.80 0.92
CA GLN A 32 8.76 6.11 2.21
C GLN A 32 7.39 6.11 2.91
N LYS A 33 6.73 7.28 2.95
CA LYS A 33 5.36 7.40 3.48
C LYS A 33 4.38 6.52 2.70
N LEU A 34 4.50 6.49 1.37
CA LEU A 34 3.67 5.63 0.53
C LEU A 34 3.92 4.13 0.78
N GLU A 35 5.18 3.73 0.96
CA GLU A 35 5.56 2.35 1.32
C GLU A 35 4.91 1.92 2.63
N GLU A 36 5.03 2.76 3.67
CA GLU A 36 4.46 2.49 4.99
C GLU A 36 2.94 2.40 4.95
N GLN A 37 2.28 3.34 4.27
CA GLN A 37 0.83 3.35 4.11
C GLN A 37 0.34 2.12 3.33
N THR A 38 1.05 1.72 2.27
CA THR A 38 0.70 0.52 1.48
C THR A 38 0.83 -0.74 2.33
N LYS A 39 1.91 -0.86 3.11
CA LYS A 39 2.13 -2.00 4.03
C LYS A 39 1.04 -2.07 5.10
N LYS A 40 0.71 -0.93 5.72
CA LYS A 40 -0.35 -0.84 6.73
C LYS A 40 -1.69 -1.25 6.14
N LEU A 41 -2.06 -0.69 5.00
CA LEU A 41 -3.32 -1.03 4.32
C LEU A 41 -3.39 -2.53 3.97
N HIS A 42 -2.32 -3.11 3.42
CA HIS A 42 -2.28 -4.54 3.10
C HIS A 42 -2.49 -5.40 4.37
N LYS A 43 -1.85 -5.03 5.49
CA LYS A 43 -2.01 -5.72 6.77
C LYS A 43 -3.44 -5.61 7.31
N ASP A 44 -4.00 -4.41 7.28
CA ASP A 44 -5.35 -4.14 7.79
C ASP A 44 -6.41 -4.88 6.95
N MET A 45 -6.27 -4.90 5.62
CA MET A 45 -7.15 -5.66 4.73
C MET A 45 -7.11 -7.16 5.00
N LYS A 46 -5.91 -7.74 5.17
CA LYS A 46 -5.76 -9.15 5.56
C LYS A 46 -6.44 -9.46 6.89
N LYS A 47 -6.17 -8.64 7.91
CA LYS A 47 -6.76 -8.79 9.24
C LYS A 47 -8.29 -8.72 9.18
N SER A 48 -8.85 -7.82 8.35
CA SER A 48 -10.30 -7.75 8.13
C SER A 48 -10.85 -9.04 7.54
N THR A 49 -10.21 -9.61 6.51
CA THR A 49 -10.68 -10.86 5.90
C THR A 49 -10.53 -12.08 6.81
N GLU A 50 -9.49 -12.12 7.65
CA GLU A 50 -9.30 -13.17 8.65
C GLU A 50 -10.40 -13.12 9.73
N ALA A 51 -10.77 -11.92 10.19
CA ALA A 51 -11.86 -11.73 11.14
C ALA A 51 -13.21 -12.16 10.57
N ASP A 52 -13.48 -11.86 9.29
CA ASP A 52 -14.70 -12.30 8.60
C ASP A 52 -14.84 -13.83 8.55
N LEU A 53 -13.74 -14.53 8.26
CA LEU A 53 -13.71 -16.00 8.23
C LEU A 53 -13.83 -16.61 9.62
N ALA A 54 -13.15 -16.02 10.62
CA ALA A 54 -13.23 -16.50 11.99
C ALA A 54 -14.67 -16.40 12.52
N MET A 55 -15.33 -15.27 12.25
CA MET A 55 -16.73 -15.04 12.64
C MET A 55 -17.68 -16.03 11.98
N SER A 56 -17.59 -16.25 10.66
CA SER A 56 -18.51 -17.19 9.99
C SER A 56 -18.30 -18.63 10.41
N LYS A 57 -17.05 -19.07 10.59
CA LYS A 57 -16.73 -20.40 11.11
C LYS A 57 -17.26 -20.62 12.52
N ALA A 58 -17.14 -19.62 13.40
CA ALA A 58 -17.71 -19.68 14.74
C ALA A 58 -19.25 -19.79 14.67
N GLY A 59 -19.90 -19.04 13.78
CA GLY A 59 -21.35 -19.13 13.54
C GLY A 59 -21.79 -20.53 13.09
N VAL A 60 -21.09 -21.13 12.14
CA VAL A 60 -21.35 -22.52 11.68
C VAL A 60 -21.15 -23.53 12.80
N LYS A 61 -20.10 -23.35 13.62
CA LYS A 61 -19.86 -24.24 14.76
C LYS A 61 -21.00 -24.16 15.77
N ILE A 62 -21.41 -22.94 16.16
CA ILE A 62 -22.50 -22.73 17.11
C ILE A 62 -23.80 -23.37 16.60
N SER A 63 -24.17 -23.14 15.34
CA SER A 63 -25.39 -23.72 14.78
C SER A 63 -25.33 -25.24 14.67
N GLY A 64 -24.18 -25.80 14.31
CA GLY A 64 -23.97 -27.24 14.26
C GLY A 64 -24.06 -27.91 15.63
N ASP A 65 -23.41 -27.30 16.64
CA ASP A 65 -23.46 -27.79 18.03
C ASP A 65 -24.91 -27.78 18.57
N LEU A 66 -25.66 -26.70 18.31
CA LEU A 66 -27.07 -26.61 18.68
C LEU A 66 -27.94 -27.65 17.98
N LEU A 67 -27.77 -27.83 16.67
CA LEU A 67 -28.53 -28.81 15.90
C LEU A 67 -28.27 -30.25 16.36
N SER A 68 -27.03 -30.54 16.79
CA SER A 68 -26.65 -31.86 17.32
C SER A 68 -27.15 -32.15 18.73
N ASN A 69 -27.79 -31.18 19.40
CA ASN A 69 -28.29 -31.37 20.75
C ASN A 69 -29.51 -32.31 20.76
N PRO A 70 -29.54 -33.39 21.58
CA PRO A 70 -30.67 -34.31 21.66
C PRO A 70 -32.01 -33.67 22.00
N LEU A 71 -32.02 -32.47 22.62
CA LEU A 71 -33.23 -31.70 22.86
C LEU A 71 -33.92 -31.25 21.56
N CYS A 72 -33.18 -31.12 20.45
CA CYS A 72 -33.73 -30.79 19.14
C CYS A 72 -34.63 -31.90 18.59
N GLU A 73 -34.35 -33.17 18.89
CA GLU A 73 -35.14 -34.30 18.38
C GLU A 73 -36.50 -34.46 19.09
N GLN A 74 -36.70 -33.75 20.20
CA GLN A 74 -37.90 -33.87 21.05
C GLN A 74 -39.07 -32.99 20.57
N ASP A 75 -38.79 -31.95 19.79
CA ASP A 75 -39.80 -31.05 19.23
C ASP A 75 -39.50 -30.77 17.76
N LEU A 76 -40.42 -31.20 16.89
CA LEU A 76 -40.30 -31.06 15.44
C LEU A 76 -40.17 -29.60 15.00
N ALA A 77 -40.93 -28.67 15.62
CA ALA A 77 -40.87 -27.26 15.25
C ALA A 77 -39.54 -26.61 15.64
N PHE A 78 -38.98 -27.04 16.77
CA PHE A 78 -37.65 -26.61 17.20
C PHE A 78 -36.54 -27.20 16.32
N LEU A 79 -36.64 -28.47 15.93
CA LEU A 79 -35.71 -29.13 14.99
C LEU A 79 -35.67 -28.40 13.64
N GLU A 80 -36.84 -28.07 13.08
CA GLU A 80 -36.96 -27.32 11.83
C GLU A 80 -36.29 -25.94 11.94
N SER A 81 -36.51 -25.24 13.05
CA SER A 81 -35.91 -23.92 13.33
C SER A 81 -34.38 -24.00 13.43
N MET A 82 -33.84 -24.99 14.14
CA MET A 82 -32.39 -25.19 14.28
C MET A 82 -31.75 -25.63 12.95
N THR A 83 -32.44 -26.45 12.16
CA THR A 83 -31.99 -26.84 10.81
C THR A 83 -31.93 -25.64 9.87
N ALA A 84 -32.93 -24.74 9.94
CA ALA A 84 -32.95 -23.50 9.18
C ALA A 84 -31.79 -22.57 9.58
N LEU A 85 -31.52 -22.44 10.88
CA LEU A 85 -30.40 -21.67 11.41
C LEU A 85 -29.06 -22.20 10.91
N ASP A 86 -28.82 -23.51 11.01
CA ASP A 86 -27.58 -24.14 10.55
C ASP A 86 -27.37 -23.95 9.03
N THR A 87 -28.44 -24.13 8.26
CA THR A 87 -28.42 -23.87 6.82
C THR A 87 -28.10 -22.39 6.52
N ALA A 88 -28.63 -21.45 7.30
CA ALA A 88 -28.35 -20.03 7.16
C ALA A 88 -26.89 -19.70 7.49
N MET A 89 -26.34 -20.27 8.57
CA MET A 89 -24.93 -20.06 8.96
C MET A 89 -23.96 -20.63 7.93
N LYS A 90 -24.21 -21.84 7.40
CA LYS A 90 -23.40 -22.43 6.31
C LYS A 90 -23.43 -21.58 5.04
N ARG A 91 -24.59 -21.00 4.70
CA ARG A 91 -24.71 -20.06 3.56
C ARG A 91 -23.96 -18.76 3.81
N MET A 92 -23.97 -18.24 5.04
CA MET A 92 -23.21 -17.05 5.42
C MET A 92 -21.70 -17.31 5.33
N ASP A 93 -21.23 -18.48 5.76
CA ASP A 93 -19.82 -18.87 5.62
C ASP A 93 -19.38 -18.95 4.17
N ALA A 94 -20.13 -19.65 3.31
CA ALA A 94 -19.84 -19.70 1.87
C ALA A 94 -19.83 -18.30 1.23
N PHE A 95 -20.73 -17.42 1.65
CA PHE A 95 -20.73 -16.02 1.20
C PHE A 95 -19.49 -15.25 1.67
N ASN A 96 -19.08 -15.41 2.93
CA ASN A 96 -17.88 -14.75 3.44
C ASN A 96 -16.61 -15.27 2.77
N GLN A 97 -16.52 -16.56 2.45
CA GLN A 97 -15.42 -17.12 1.67
C GLN A 97 -15.32 -16.46 0.29
N GLU A 98 -16.45 -16.29 -0.41
CA GLU A 98 -16.46 -15.58 -1.70
C GLU A 98 -16.06 -14.11 -1.56
N LYS A 99 -16.57 -13.41 -0.53
CA LYS A 99 -16.18 -12.04 -0.22
C LYS A 99 -14.66 -11.92 -0.01
N VAL A 100 -14.07 -12.82 0.76
CA VAL A 100 -12.61 -12.84 1.01
C VAL A 100 -11.84 -13.09 -0.28
N ASN A 101 -12.29 -14.04 -1.12
CA ASN A 101 -11.66 -14.31 -2.41
C ASN A 101 -11.68 -13.08 -3.34
N GLN A 102 -12.76 -12.31 -3.33
CA GLN A 102 -12.85 -11.06 -4.09
C GLN A 102 -11.89 -10.01 -3.54
N VAL A 103 -11.89 -9.76 -2.22
CA VAL A 103 -10.96 -8.82 -1.57
C VAL A 103 -9.50 -9.19 -1.84
N GLN A 104 -9.19 -10.48 -1.84
CA GLN A 104 -7.85 -10.99 -2.15
C GLN A 104 -7.40 -10.53 -3.55
N LYS A 105 -8.24 -10.77 -4.56
CA LYS A 105 -7.94 -10.46 -5.96
C LYS A 105 -7.96 -8.96 -6.26
N THR A 106 -8.89 -8.21 -5.67
CA THR A 106 -9.14 -6.81 -6.02
C THR A 106 -8.24 -5.85 -5.28
N VAL A 107 -7.73 -6.21 -4.09
CA VAL A 107 -6.96 -5.29 -3.23
C VAL A 107 -5.70 -5.91 -2.67
N ILE A 108 -5.76 -7.08 -2.04
CA ILE A 108 -4.59 -7.64 -1.34
C ILE A 108 -3.46 -8.00 -2.32
N ASP A 109 -3.76 -8.68 -3.42
CA ASP A 109 -2.77 -9.06 -4.42
C ASP A 109 -2.16 -7.83 -5.13
N PRO A 110 -2.95 -6.83 -5.59
CA PRO A 110 -2.41 -5.58 -6.09
C PRO A 110 -1.50 -4.85 -5.08
N LEU A 111 -1.92 -4.71 -3.82
CA LEU A 111 -1.09 -4.06 -2.79
C LEU A 111 0.23 -4.81 -2.57
N LYS A 112 0.20 -6.14 -2.55
CA LYS A 112 1.39 -6.99 -2.42
C LYS A 112 2.34 -6.79 -3.60
N LYS A 113 1.81 -6.75 -4.83
CA LYS A 113 2.60 -6.54 -6.05
C LYS A 113 3.17 -5.13 -6.14
N TYR A 114 2.43 -4.11 -5.72
CA TYR A 114 2.97 -2.74 -5.61
C TYR A 114 4.09 -2.67 -4.57
N SER A 115 3.86 -3.29 -3.40
CA SER A 115 4.81 -3.32 -2.30
C SER A 115 6.15 -3.97 -2.66
N SER A 116 6.18 -4.91 -3.62
CA SER A 116 7.42 -5.59 -4.01
C SER A 116 8.41 -4.72 -4.79
N VAL A 117 8.01 -3.51 -5.24
CA VAL A 117 8.87 -2.59 -5.98
C VAL A 117 9.78 -1.79 -5.05
N PHE A 118 9.30 -1.45 -3.84
CA PHE A 118 10.04 -0.60 -2.90
C PHE A 118 11.42 -1.11 -2.49
N PRO A 119 11.67 -2.41 -2.25
CA PRO A 119 13.01 -2.90 -1.94
C PRO A 119 14.05 -2.54 -3.02
N SER A 120 13.68 -2.61 -4.30
CA SER A 120 14.57 -2.26 -5.41
C SER A 120 14.88 -0.76 -5.42
N LEU A 121 13.84 0.08 -5.25
CA LEU A 121 13.99 1.53 -5.11
C LEU A 121 14.92 1.90 -3.94
N ASN A 122 14.68 1.33 -2.76
CA ASN A 122 15.47 1.60 -1.56
C ASN A 122 16.94 1.20 -1.75
N MET A 123 17.20 0.11 -2.49
CA MET A 123 18.56 -0.29 -2.86
C MET A 123 19.20 0.67 -3.88
N ALA A 124 18.44 1.21 -4.83
CA ALA A 124 18.94 2.21 -5.78
C ALA A 124 19.33 3.52 -5.06
N VAL A 125 18.52 3.98 -4.10
CA VAL A 125 18.81 5.14 -3.25
C VAL A 125 20.10 4.92 -2.45
N LYS A 126 20.24 3.77 -1.78
CA LYS A 126 21.48 3.41 -1.07
C LYS A 126 22.71 3.41 -1.97
N ARG A 127 22.58 2.89 -3.20
CA ARG A 127 23.68 2.90 -4.19
C ARG A 127 24.05 4.32 -4.63
N ARG A 128 23.07 5.22 -4.76
CA ARG A 128 23.31 6.65 -5.06
C ARG A 128 24.00 7.36 -3.90
N GLU A 129 23.60 7.09 -2.65
CA GLU A 129 24.26 7.63 -1.46
C GLU A 129 25.72 7.15 -1.33
N GLN A 130 25.97 5.86 -1.57
CA GLN A 130 27.32 5.31 -1.58
C GLN A 130 28.19 5.99 -2.66
N ALA A 131 27.68 6.10 -3.90
CA ALA A 131 28.39 6.80 -4.98
C ALA A 131 28.68 8.27 -4.63
N LEU A 132 27.75 8.96 -3.95
CA LEU A 132 27.96 10.33 -3.47
C LEU A 132 29.07 10.42 -2.41
N GLN A 133 29.14 9.45 -1.50
CA GLN A 133 30.21 9.39 -0.49
C GLN A 133 31.58 9.15 -1.15
N ASP A 134 31.66 8.21 -2.10
CA ASP A 134 32.89 7.93 -2.84
C ASP A 134 33.32 9.13 -3.69
N TYR A 135 32.36 9.82 -4.33
CA TYR A 135 32.62 11.06 -5.05
C TYR A 135 33.17 12.15 -4.11
N LYS A 136 32.54 12.39 -2.95
CA LYS A 136 33.03 13.34 -1.93
C LYS A 136 34.47 13.05 -1.50
N ARG A 137 34.80 11.77 -1.29
CA ARG A 137 36.14 11.33 -0.88
C ARG A 137 37.19 11.63 -1.96
N LEU A 138 36.93 11.25 -3.22
CA LEU A 138 37.88 11.46 -4.32
C LEU A 138 37.97 12.93 -4.72
N GLN A 139 36.88 13.69 -4.67
CA GLN A 139 36.89 15.14 -4.90
C GLN A 139 37.77 15.84 -3.87
N SER A 140 37.68 15.44 -2.60
CA SER A 140 38.55 15.97 -1.53
C SER A 140 40.02 15.64 -1.76
N LYS A 141 40.33 14.46 -2.35
CA LYS A 141 41.69 14.07 -2.76
C LYS A 141 42.21 14.97 -3.89
N VAL A 142 41.38 15.29 -4.88
CA VAL A 142 41.72 16.23 -5.97
C VAL A 142 41.98 17.63 -5.41
N GLU A 143 41.06 18.18 -4.62
CA GLU A 143 41.20 19.51 -3.98
C GLU A 143 42.51 19.61 -3.18
N LYS A 144 42.84 18.57 -2.41
CA LYS A 144 44.09 18.51 -1.63
C LYS A 144 45.37 18.58 -2.49
N TYR A 145 45.35 18.10 -3.73
CA TYR A 145 46.50 18.24 -4.64
C TYR A 145 46.48 19.56 -5.42
N GLU A 146 45.29 20.13 -5.68
CA GLU A 146 45.14 21.43 -6.33
C GLU A 146 45.62 22.60 -5.43
N GLU A 147 45.47 22.48 -4.12
CA GLU A 147 45.93 23.48 -3.15
C GLU A 147 47.45 23.50 -2.95
N LYS A 148 48.16 22.45 -3.37
CA LYS A 148 49.62 22.34 -3.22
C LYS A 148 50.36 23.08 -4.33
N GLU A 149 51.63 23.39 -4.09
CA GLU A 149 52.51 23.96 -5.12
C GLU A 149 52.61 23.05 -6.34
N LYS A 150 52.59 23.66 -7.53
CA LYS A 150 52.57 22.98 -8.83
C LYS A 150 53.96 22.46 -9.23
N THR A 151 54.50 21.55 -8.43
CA THR A 151 55.73 20.82 -8.77
C THR A 151 55.41 19.64 -9.70
N GLY A 152 56.40 19.19 -10.48
CA GLY A 152 56.25 18.04 -11.39
C GLY A 152 55.59 16.81 -10.73
N PRO A 153 56.10 16.32 -9.57
CA PRO A 153 55.50 15.18 -8.88
C PRO A 153 54.05 15.40 -8.40
N ILE A 154 53.69 16.63 -8.02
CA ILE A 154 52.32 16.97 -7.58
C ILE A 154 51.37 17.00 -8.78
N MET A 155 51.82 17.52 -9.92
CA MET A 155 51.04 17.54 -11.16
C MET A 155 50.68 16.12 -11.63
N VAL A 156 51.61 15.16 -11.52
CA VAL A 156 51.34 13.75 -11.84
C VAL A 156 50.28 13.16 -10.90
N LYS A 157 50.40 13.38 -9.58
CA LYS A 157 49.42 12.90 -8.59
C LYS A 157 48.04 13.54 -8.77
N LEU A 158 47.99 14.82 -9.12
CA LEU A 158 46.76 15.52 -9.43
C LEU A 158 46.07 14.92 -10.67
N HIS A 159 46.84 14.63 -11.72
CA HIS A 159 46.29 13.98 -12.91
C HIS A 159 45.72 12.59 -12.58
N GLN A 160 46.47 11.76 -11.87
CA GLN A 160 45.98 10.44 -11.41
C GLN A 160 44.71 10.53 -10.57
N ALA A 161 44.64 11.46 -9.61
CA ALA A 161 43.46 11.66 -8.79
C ALA A 161 42.23 12.12 -9.60
N ARG A 162 42.44 12.89 -10.68
CA ARG A 162 41.36 13.30 -11.60
C ARG A 162 40.86 12.13 -12.46
N GLU A 163 41.77 11.28 -12.94
CA GLU A 163 41.39 10.07 -13.69
C GLU A 163 40.63 9.08 -12.80
N GLU A 164 41.02 8.91 -11.53
CA GLU A 164 40.26 8.11 -10.56
C GLU A 164 38.86 8.70 -10.26
N LEU A 165 38.75 10.03 -10.20
CA LEU A 165 37.50 10.74 -9.89
C LEU A 165 36.46 10.60 -11.01
N LYS A 166 36.91 10.65 -12.26
CA LYS A 166 36.05 10.73 -13.44
C LYS A 166 34.96 9.63 -13.50
N PRO A 167 35.28 8.33 -13.42
CA PRO A 167 34.26 7.28 -13.49
C PRO A 167 33.30 7.31 -12.28
N VAL A 168 33.77 7.69 -11.10
CA VAL A 168 32.93 7.78 -9.89
C VAL A 168 31.94 8.94 -9.99
N ARG A 169 32.39 10.07 -10.54
CA ARG A 169 31.53 11.21 -10.82
C ARG A 169 30.44 10.86 -11.84
N GLU A 170 30.81 10.25 -12.96
CA GLU A 170 29.87 9.84 -14.01
C GLU A 170 28.83 8.84 -13.46
N ASP A 171 29.27 7.88 -12.65
CA ASP A 171 28.39 6.90 -12.00
C ASP A 171 27.40 7.54 -11.01
N PHE A 172 27.85 8.48 -10.17
CA PHE A 172 26.98 9.23 -9.29
C PHE A 172 25.97 10.09 -10.09
N GLU A 173 26.43 10.84 -11.09
CA GLU A 173 25.58 11.71 -11.90
C GLU A 173 24.49 10.90 -12.63
N ALA A 174 24.84 9.73 -13.16
CA ALA A 174 23.89 8.81 -13.78
C ALA A 174 22.81 8.32 -12.79
N LYS A 175 23.23 7.77 -11.63
CA LYS A 175 22.29 7.30 -10.59
C LYS A 175 21.40 8.42 -10.05
N ASN A 176 21.98 9.60 -9.82
CA ASN A 176 21.27 10.75 -9.29
C ASN A 176 20.22 11.26 -10.29
N LYS A 177 20.58 11.37 -11.57
CA LYS A 177 19.65 11.76 -12.63
C LYS A 177 18.51 10.75 -12.78
N GLN A 178 18.83 9.46 -12.77
CA GLN A 178 17.83 8.40 -12.88
C GLN A 178 16.80 8.50 -11.75
N LEU A 179 17.23 8.57 -10.48
CA LEU A 179 16.32 8.63 -9.35
C LEU A 179 15.48 9.91 -9.31
N LEU A 180 16.05 11.06 -9.69
CA LEU A 180 15.31 12.33 -9.77
C LEU A 180 14.19 12.28 -10.82
N ASP A 181 14.36 11.48 -11.88
CA ASP A 181 13.35 11.29 -12.92
C ASP A 181 12.32 10.21 -12.55
N GLU A 182 12.77 9.08 -11.98
CA GLU A 182 11.92 7.91 -11.72
C GLU A 182 11.08 8.05 -10.45
N MET A 183 11.62 8.61 -9.36
CA MET A 183 10.89 8.71 -8.08
C MET A 183 9.56 9.48 -8.19
N PRO A 184 9.52 10.67 -8.82
CA PRO A 184 8.27 11.41 -9.00
C PRO A 184 7.25 10.65 -9.86
N LYS A 185 7.72 9.98 -10.93
CA LYS A 185 6.87 9.16 -11.81
C LYS A 185 6.27 7.99 -11.05
N PHE A 186 7.09 7.30 -10.27
CA PHE A 186 6.63 6.19 -9.43
C PHE A 186 5.59 6.66 -8.41
N TYR A 187 5.83 7.80 -7.73
CA TYR A 187 4.85 8.36 -6.82
C TYR A 187 3.53 8.67 -7.53
N ASN A 188 3.55 9.30 -8.71
CA ASN A 188 2.34 9.66 -9.46
C ASN A 188 1.57 8.43 -9.96
N SER A 189 2.26 7.34 -10.33
CA SER A 189 1.64 6.10 -10.78
C SER A 189 0.71 5.43 -9.75
N ARG A 190 0.80 5.81 -8.46
CA ARG A 190 -0.06 5.27 -7.39
C ARG A 190 -1.55 5.42 -7.68
N ILE A 191 -1.94 6.50 -8.35
CA ILE A 191 -3.35 6.79 -8.66
C ILE A 191 -3.85 5.75 -9.67
N ASP A 192 -3.16 5.65 -10.81
CA ASP A 192 -3.50 4.71 -11.89
C ASP A 192 -3.43 3.25 -11.43
N TYR A 193 -2.60 2.96 -10.44
CA TYR A 193 -2.47 1.62 -9.87
C TYR A 193 -3.59 1.27 -8.87
N PHE A 194 -3.87 2.17 -7.91
CA PHE A 194 -4.82 1.87 -6.83
C PHE A 194 -6.28 2.13 -7.20
N GLN A 195 -6.56 3.09 -8.07
CA GLN A 195 -7.92 3.41 -8.51
C GLN A 195 -8.68 2.17 -9.04
N PRO A 196 -8.16 1.39 -10.01
CA PRO A 196 -8.88 0.21 -10.50
C PRO A 196 -9.06 -0.86 -9.41
N SER A 197 -8.10 -0.99 -8.49
CA SER A 197 -8.16 -1.94 -7.36
C SER A 197 -9.34 -1.61 -6.42
N PHE A 198 -9.48 -0.34 -6.03
CA PHE A 198 -10.57 0.09 -5.15
C PHE A 198 -11.93 0.15 -5.87
N GLU A 199 -11.96 0.54 -7.15
CA GLU A 199 -13.20 0.46 -7.95
C GLU A 199 -13.69 -0.99 -8.07
N ALA A 200 -12.78 -1.94 -8.30
CA ALA A 200 -13.12 -3.36 -8.35
C ALA A 200 -13.65 -3.87 -7.00
N LEU A 201 -13.04 -3.44 -5.88
CA LEU A 201 -13.56 -3.75 -4.54
C LEU A 201 -14.99 -3.24 -4.36
N ILE A 202 -15.25 -1.97 -4.69
CA ILE A 202 -16.57 -1.36 -4.53
C ILE A 202 -17.60 -2.11 -5.39
N ARG A 203 -17.28 -2.41 -6.66
CA ARG A 203 -18.15 -3.17 -7.56
C ARG A 203 -18.45 -4.57 -7.02
N ALA A 204 -17.43 -5.27 -6.51
CA ALA A 204 -17.60 -6.59 -5.92
C ALA A 204 -18.52 -6.54 -4.69
N GLN A 205 -18.31 -5.56 -3.80
CA GLN A 205 -19.14 -5.39 -2.60
C GLN A 205 -20.60 -5.04 -2.94
N VAL A 206 -20.83 -4.15 -3.90
CA VAL A 206 -22.18 -3.79 -4.38
C VAL A 206 -22.87 -5.01 -5.00
N SER A 207 -22.19 -5.73 -5.89
CA SER A 207 -22.72 -6.95 -6.52
C SER A 207 -23.09 -8.02 -5.49
N LEU A 208 -22.21 -8.26 -4.52
CA LEU A 208 -22.47 -9.20 -3.43
C LEU A 208 -23.71 -8.79 -2.61
N LYS A 209 -23.86 -7.50 -2.29
CA LYS A 209 -24.99 -7.00 -1.50
C LYS A 209 -26.31 -7.00 -2.29
N CYS A 210 -26.28 -6.65 -3.58
CA CYS A 210 -27.44 -6.74 -4.46
C CYS A 210 -27.89 -8.19 -4.69
N ASN A 211 -26.96 -9.12 -4.86
CA ASN A 211 -27.27 -10.55 -4.97
C ASN A 211 -27.87 -11.11 -3.68
N GLN A 212 -27.38 -10.67 -2.52
CA GLN A 212 -28.02 -10.99 -1.23
C GLN A 212 -29.45 -10.44 -1.15
N LEU A 213 -29.67 -9.17 -1.51
CA LEU A 213 -30.99 -8.55 -1.46
C LEU A 213 -31.99 -9.21 -2.42
N ARG A 214 -31.56 -9.55 -3.65
CA ARG A 214 -32.38 -10.27 -4.63
C ARG A 214 -32.76 -11.68 -4.16
N ARG A 215 -31.83 -12.41 -3.53
CA ARG A 215 -32.12 -13.73 -2.93
C ARG A 215 -33.09 -13.63 -1.75
N LYS A 216 -33.01 -12.55 -0.95
CA LYS A 216 -33.97 -12.27 0.12
C LYS A 216 -35.37 -11.99 -0.45
N ILE A 217 -35.52 -11.05 -1.38
CA ILE A 217 -36.83 -10.73 -2.02
C ILE A 217 -37.47 -11.98 -2.65
N THR A 218 -36.67 -12.85 -3.26
CA THR A 218 -37.16 -14.11 -3.85
C THR A 218 -37.60 -15.13 -2.79
N ARG A 219 -36.96 -15.15 -1.61
CA ARG A 219 -37.35 -16.01 -0.48
C ARG A 219 -38.54 -15.46 0.33
N THR A 220 -38.64 -14.14 0.52
CA THR A 220 -39.77 -13.51 1.22
C THR A 220 -41.08 -13.65 0.45
N LYS A 221 -41.02 -13.85 -0.88
CA LYS A 221 -42.18 -14.27 -1.68
C LYS A 221 -42.60 -15.73 -1.45
N ILE A 222 -41.82 -16.53 -0.71
CA ILE A 222 -42.07 -17.97 -0.51
C ILE A 222 -42.53 -18.31 0.90
N GLN A 223 -42.03 -17.71 1.99
CA GLN A 223 -42.59 -17.97 3.34
C GLN A 223 -42.46 -16.77 4.28
N HIS A 224 -43.55 -16.53 5.04
CA HIS A 224 -43.77 -15.41 5.95
C HIS A 224 -43.28 -15.74 7.37
N VAL A 225 -41.97 -15.78 7.63
CA VAL A 225 -41.38 -15.70 8.98
C VAL A 225 -39.95 -15.18 8.81
N ASP A 226 -39.50 -14.16 9.56
CA ASP A 226 -38.10 -14.04 10.03
C ASP A 226 -37.83 -12.67 10.70
N TYR A 227 -38.05 -12.58 12.02
CA TYR A 227 -37.68 -11.42 12.85
C TYR A 227 -36.18 -11.38 13.20
N VAL A 228 -35.48 -12.53 13.12
CA VAL A 228 -34.08 -12.67 13.54
C VAL A 228 -33.09 -12.14 12.49
N GLY A 229 -33.42 -12.26 11.20
CA GLY A 229 -32.61 -11.71 10.11
C GLY A 229 -32.54 -10.18 10.11
N HIS A 230 -33.62 -9.52 10.53
CA HIS A 230 -33.69 -8.06 10.64
C HIS A 230 -32.75 -7.48 11.71
N ILE A 231 -32.56 -8.18 12.83
CA ILE A 231 -31.68 -7.71 13.93
C ILE A 231 -30.20 -7.82 13.53
N MET A 232 -29.81 -8.90 12.85
CA MET A 232 -28.44 -9.09 12.35
C MET A 232 -28.12 -8.14 11.17
N ASP A 233 -29.10 -7.86 10.31
CA ASP A 233 -28.98 -6.84 9.26
C ASP A 233 -28.86 -5.42 9.85
N PHE A 234 -29.56 -5.10 10.95
CA PHE A 234 -29.46 -3.81 11.62
C PHE A 234 -28.06 -3.61 12.21
N LEU A 235 -27.50 -4.62 12.88
CA LEU A 235 -26.15 -4.58 13.43
C LEU A 235 -25.06 -4.53 12.34
N GLY A 236 -25.21 -5.30 11.26
CA GLY A 236 -24.28 -5.30 10.12
C GLY A 236 -24.34 -4.04 9.25
N THR A 237 -25.51 -3.41 9.15
CA THR A 237 -25.71 -2.16 8.38
C THR A 237 -25.21 -0.94 9.17
N TYR A 238 -25.39 -0.92 10.50
CA TYR A 238 -24.83 0.13 11.37
C TYR A 238 -23.30 0.10 11.41
N PHE A 239 -22.68 -1.08 11.43
CA PHE A 239 -21.21 -1.20 11.49
C PHE A 239 -20.50 -0.66 10.23
N ILE A 240 -21.13 -0.79 9.06
CA ILE A 240 -20.59 -0.29 7.79
C ILE A 240 -20.88 1.21 7.62
N LEU A 241 -22.08 1.69 7.97
CA LEU A 241 -22.43 3.11 7.85
C LEU A 241 -21.72 3.99 8.89
N PHE A 242 -21.46 3.49 10.10
CA PHE A 242 -20.76 4.25 11.14
C PHE A 242 -19.26 4.45 10.85
N ASN A 243 -18.65 3.57 10.04
CA ASN A 243 -17.24 3.69 9.63
C ASN A 243 -17.02 4.45 8.31
N THR A 244 -18.08 4.84 7.58
CA THR A 244 -17.96 5.55 6.28
C THR A 244 -18.44 7.00 6.29
N THR A 245 -18.77 7.58 7.46
CA THR A 245 -19.15 8.99 7.59
C THR A 245 -17.98 9.99 7.55
N GLN A 246 -16.76 9.57 7.23
CA GLN A 246 -15.71 10.50 6.78
C GLN A 246 -15.63 10.54 5.25
N LYS A 247 -16.35 11.51 4.67
CA LYS A 247 -16.24 12.08 3.31
C LYS A 247 -15.82 11.10 2.20
N ILE A 248 -16.82 10.46 1.59
CA ILE A 248 -16.68 9.76 0.31
C ILE A 248 -16.34 10.79 -0.79
N PRO A 249 -15.25 10.61 -1.56
CA PRO A 249 -14.89 11.48 -2.68
C PRO A 249 -15.96 11.47 -3.79
N SER A 250 -16.17 12.62 -4.45
CA SER A 250 -17.16 12.83 -5.51
C SER A 250 -17.04 11.86 -6.70
N SER A 251 -15.86 11.28 -6.95
CA SER A 251 -15.64 10.27 -7.99
C SER A 251 -16.40 8.96 -7.72
N VAL A 252 -16.55 8.57 -6.45
CA VAL A 252 -17.27 7.35 -6.04
C VAL A 252 -18.79 7.53 -6.16
N THR A 253 -19.28 8.76 -6.01
CA THR A 253 -20.69 9.12 -6.19
C THR A 253 -21.18 8.86 -7.62
N SER A 254 -20.32 8.99 -8.63
CA SER A 254 -20.67 8.75 -10.03
C SER A 254 -20.93 7.25 -10.33
N VAL A 255 -20.16 6.36 -9.69
CA VAL A 255 -20.32 4.91 -9.82
C VAL A 255 -21.63 4.45 -9.17
N LEU A 256 -22.02 5.07 -8.05
CA LEU A 256 -23.26 4.77 -7.35
C LEU A 256 -24.52 5.31 -8.06
N THR A 257 -24.41 6.44 -8.78
CA THR A 257 -25.53 7.00 -9.55
C THR A 257 -25.81 6.23 -10.85
N SER A 258 -24.78 5.65 -11.47
CA SER A 258 -24.93 4.77 -12.64
C SER A 258 -25.76 3.51 -12.35
N TYR A 259 -25.66 2.97 -11.12
CA TYR A 259 -26.46 1.82 -10.67
C TYR A 259 -27.93 2.15 -10.34
N LYS A 260 -28.28 3.44 -10.19
CA LYS A 260 -29.67 3.87 -9.93
C LYS A 260 -30.49 4.05 -11.21
N SER A 261 -29.84 4.06 -12.37
CA SER A 261 -30.46 4.31 -13.68
C SER A 261 -30.57 3.06 -14.56
N ARG A 262 -30.37 1.86 -13.97
CA ARG A 262 -30.60 0.54 -14.58
C ARG A 262 -31.32 -0.36 -13.59
#